data_AF-A0ABD5RP34-F1
#
_entry.id   AF-A0ABD5RP34-F1
#
_cell.length_a   1.000
_cell.length_b   1.000
_cell.length_c   1.000
_cell.angle_alpha   90.00
_cell.angle_beta   90.00
_cell.angle_gamma   90.00
#
_symmetry.space_group_name_H-M   'P 1'
#
loop_
_entity.id
_entity.type
_entity.pdbx_description
1 polymer ?
#
loop_
_entity_poly.entity_id
_entity_poly.type
_entity_poly.pdbx_seq_one_letter_code
_entity_poly.pdbx_strand_id
1 'polypeptide(L)'
;MDYGWLINDTPEAATPRGTDTYGPHNMTMFSYAAIDIMHSPAFAATDIGELREVVWDAQRLARIGNWVTTWERELREGDYTAGVVVKAIADDVVSIDELESPDVSDDELIERIHEAAIEQSFQDNWEEEYQSLREKTFTTNSVDLEAYVDGMTEVRDLHRASRGHK
;
A
#
# COMPACT_ATOMS: atom_id res chain seq x y z
N MET A 1 -9.43 -7.85 5.03
CA MET A 1 -9.24 -7.17 6.33
C MET A 1 -10.51 -6.40 6.64
N ASP A 2 -10.99 -6.46 7.88
CA ASP A 2 -12.29 -5.85 8.29
C ASP A 2 -12.37 -4.34 8.00
N TYR A 3 -11.23 -3.65 8.02
CA TYR A 3 -11.16 -2.22 7.69
C TYR A 3 -11.53 -1.89 6.24
N GLY A 4 -11.15 -2.73 5.27
CA GLY A 4 -11.52 -2.51 3.87
C GLY A 4 -13.03 -2.70 3.66
N TRP A 5 -13.61 -3.69 4.34
CA TRP A 5 -15.06 -3.89 4.35
C TRP A 5 -15.79 -2.69 4.97
N LEU A 6 -15.29 -2.15 6.09
CA LEU A 6 -15.85 -0.97 6.74
C LEU A 6 -15.87 0.25 5.79
N ILE A 7 -14.79 0.51 5.05
CA ILE A 7 -14.74 1.64 4.11
C ILE A 7 -15.75 1.46 2.98
N ASN A 8 -15.86 0.25 2.42
CA ASN A 8 -16.78 0.02 1.30
C ASN A 8 -18.25 0.02 1.73
N ASP A 9 -18.56 -0.31 2.98
CA ASP A 9 -19.92 -0.24 3.55
C ASP A 9 -20.26 1.14 4.13
N THR A 10 -19.25 1.89 4.59
CA THR A 10 -19.39 3.22 5.20
C THR A 10 -18.19 4.09 4.80
N PRO A 11 -18.19 4.70 3.60
CA PRO A 11 -17.08 5.51 3.12
C PRO A 11 -16.71 6.68 4.06
N GLU A 12 -17.66 7.20 4.83
CA GLU A 12 -17.46 8.26 5.82
C GLU A 12 -16.55 7.85 6.98
N ALA A 13 -16.39 6.55 7.21
CA ALA A 13 -15.47 6.01 8.21
C ALA A 13 -14.01 6.00 7.73
N ALA A 14 -13.76 6.27 6.44
CA ALA A 14 -12.41 6.29 5.89
C ALA A 14 -11.60 7.43 6.51
N THR A 15 -10.43 7.08 7.03
CA THR A 15 -9.45 8.07 7.50
C THR A 15 -8.07 7.76 6.94
N PRO A 16 -7.24 8.77 6.62
CA PRO A 16 -5.87 8.52 6.17
C PRO A 16 -5.08 7.64 7.15
N ARG A 17 -5.24 7.87 8.46
CA ARG A 17 -4.58 7.09 9.50
C ARG A 17 -5.03 5.63 9.52
N GLY A 18 -6.34 5.37 9.41
CA GLY A 18 -6.84 4.00 9.36
C GLY A 18 -6.34 3.26 8.12
N THR A 19 -6.33 3.94 6.98
CA THR A 19 -5.86 3.37 5.71
C THR A 19 -4.37 3.06 5.74
N ASP A 20 -3.57 3.94 6.33
CA ASP A 20 -2.13 3.73 6.53
C ASP A 20 -1.84 2.63 7.57
N THR A 21 -2.65 2.51 8.64
CA THR A 21 -2.43 1.52 9.71
C THR A 21 -2.87 0.11 9.30
N TYR A 22 -4.06 -0.02 8.71
CA TYR A 22 -4.69 -1.32 8.46
C TYR A 22 -4.57 -1.79 7.02
N GLY A 23 -4.45 -0.87 6.06
CA GLY A 23 -4.32 -1.17 4.64
C GLY A 23 -3.12 -2.06 4.29
N PRO A 24 -1.91 -1.80 4.83
CA PRO A 24 -0.73 -2.60 4.52
C PRO A 24 -0.86 -4.10 4.81
N HIS A 25 -1.63 -4.47 5.83
CA HIS A 25 -1.86 -5.88 6.17
C HIS A 25 -2.61 -6.66 5.08
N ASN A 26 -3.30 -5.98 4.16
CA ASN A 26 -3.91 -6.61 2.98
C ASN A 26 -2.85 -7.19 2.03
N MET A 27 -1.59 -6.75 2.11
CA MET A 27 -0.51 -7.29 1.29
C MET A 27 -0.03 -8.66 1.77
N THR A 28 -0.47 -9.13 2.95
CA THR A 28 -0.19 -10.46 3.51
C THR A 28 1.30 -10.80 3.66
N MET A 29 2.20 -9.80 3.65
CA MET A 29 3.66 -10.04 3.69
C MET A 29 4.11 -10.78 4.96
N PHE A 30 3.46 -10.55 6.10
CA PHE A 30 3.70 -11.33 7.32
C PHE A 30 3.41 -12.83 7.13
N SER A 31 2.41 -13.18 6.34
CA SER A 31 2.09 -14.57 6.03
C SER A 31 3.17 -15.19 5.14
N TYR A 32 3.65 -14.47 4.12
CA TYR A 32 4.76 -14.93 3.28
C TYR A 32 6.05 -15.11 4.09
N ALA A 33 6.43 -14.12 4.89
CA ALA A 33 7.60 -14.21 5.76
C ALA A 33 7.51 -15.38 6.74
N ALA A 34 6.33 -15.65 7.31
CA ALA A 34 6.12 -16.80 8.19
C ALA A 34 6.30 -18.14 7.45
N ILE A 35 5.84 -18.24 6.20
CA ILE A 35 6.03 -19.43 5.36
C ILE A 35 7.53 -19.65 5.08
N ASP A 36 8.26 -18.59 4.74
CA ASP A 36 9.70 -18.67 4.46
C ASP A 36 10.49 -19.12 5.69
N ILE A 37 10.17 -18.58 6.88
CA ILE A 37 10.77 -19.01 8.15
C ILE A 37 10.49 -20.50 8.41
N MET A 38 9.26 -20.98 8.19
CA MET A 38 8.92 -22.39 8.39
C MET A 38 9.76 -23.35 7.52
N HIS A 39 10.27 -22.86 6.38
CA HIS A 39 11.11 -23.62 5.46
C HIS A 39 12.61 -23.28 5.58
N SER A 40 12.99 -22.46 6.55
CA SER A 40 14.36 -22.01 6.79
C SER A 40 14.89 -22.58 8.11
N PRO A 41 15.34 -23.85 8.15
CA PRO A 41 15.77 -24.50 9.40
C PRO A 41 17.01 -23.85 10.03
N ALA A 42 17.74 -23.01 9.28
CA ALA A 42 18.87 -22.22 9.77
C ALA A 42 18.46 -20.85 10.34
N PHE A 43 17.18 -20.48 10.29
CA PHE A 43 16.69 -19.21 10.82
C PHE A 43 16.89 -19.13 12.34
N ALA A 44 17.51 -18.06 12.80
CA ALA A 44 17.76 -17.81 14.21
C ALA A 44 16.59 -17.01 14.81
N ALA A 45 15.99 -17.53 15.87
CA ALA A 45 14.87 -16.85 16.55
C ALA A 45 15.24 -15.46 17.10
N THR A 46 16.53 -15.17 17.30
CA THR A 46 17.03 -13.84 17.69
C THR A 46 16.80 -12.78 16.61
N ASP A 47 16.70 -13.18 15.34
CA ASP A 47 16.57 -12.27 14.20
C ASP A 47 15.10 -11.90 13.93
N ILE A 48 14.15 -12.55 14.62
CA ILE A 48 12.72 -12.37 14.37
C ILE A 48 12.24 -10.94 14.66
N GLY A 49 12.84 -10.26 15.63
CA GLY A 49 12.47 -8.88 15.98
C GLY A 49 12.73 -7.94 14.82
N GLU A 50 13.97 -7.93 14.33
CA GLU A 50 14.41 -7.05 13.24
C GLU A 50 13.72 -7.41 11.91
N LEU A 51 13.56 -8.70 11.60
CA LEU A 51 12.79 -9.14 10.44
C LEU A 51 11.34 -8.61 10.48
N ARG A 52 10.67 -8.66 11.64
CA ARG A 52 9.28 -8.20 11.75
C ARG A 52 9.15 -6.69 11.53
N GLU A 53 10.10 -5.89 12.01
CA GLU A 53 10.13 -4.45 11.74
C GLU A 53 10.32 -4.17 10.24
N VAL A 54 11.24 -4.88 9.58
CA VAL A 54 11.42 -4.75 8.12
C VAL A 54 10.18 -5.18 7.35
N VAL A 55 9.54 -6.29 7.73
CA VAL A 55 8.28 -6.74 7.09
C VAL A 55 7.17 -5.72 7.29
N TRP A 56 7.12 -5.05 8.45
CA TRP A 56 6.14 -4.00 8.74
C TRP A 56 6.27 -2.80 7.80
N ASP A 57 7.50 -2.36 7.54
CA ASP A 57 7.77 -1.26 6.60
C ASP A 57 7.57 -1.72 5.15
N ALA A 58 8.04 -2.92 4.81
CA ALA A 58 7.94 -3.45 3.45
C ALA A 58 6.49 -3.66 2.99
N GLN A 59 5.57 -4.08 3.87
CA GLN A 59 4.14 -4.18 3.50
C GLN A 59 3.53 -2.82 3.18
N ARG A 60 4.03 -1.73 3.79
CA ARG A 60 3.59 -0.38 3.50
C ARG A 60 4.05 0.04 2.10
N LEU A 61 5.32 -0.20 1.78
CA LEU A 61 5.86 -0.02 0.42
C LEU A 61 5.05 -0.82 -0.62
N ALA A 62 4.76 -2.09 -0.34
CA ALA A 62 3.96 -2.94 -1.22
C ALA A 62 2.54 -2.38 -1.41
N ARG A 63 1.91 -1.89 -0.34
CA ARG A 63 0.56 -1.34 -0.37
C ARG A 63 0.49 -0.02 -1.14
N ILE A 64 1.46 0.87 -0.98
CA ILE A 64 1.54 2.08 -1.79
C ILE A 64 1.70 1.71 -3.27
N GLY A 65 2.59 0.77 -3.59
CA GLY A 65 2.76 0.27 -4.96
C GLY A 65 1.46 -0.29 -5.54
N ASN A 66 0.67 -0.98 -4.73
CA ASN A 66 -0.67 -1.42 -5.12
C ASN A 66 -1.61 -0.23 -5.35
N TRP A 67 -1.74 0.71 -4.41
CA TRP A 67 -2.62 1.87 -4.56
C TRP A 67 -2.37 2.66 -5.84
N VAL A 68 -1.12 3.03 -6.12
CA VAL A 68 -0.79 3.84 -7.32
C VAL A 68 -1.01 3.10 -8.63
N THR A 69 -1.24 1.78 -8.61
CA THR A 69 -1.43 0.98 -9.83
C THR A 69 -2.86 0.54 -10.07
N THR A 70 -3.71 0.51 -9.04
CA THR A 70 -5.07 -0.02 -9.14
C THR A 70 -6.17 0.98 -8.79
N TRP A 71 -5.86 2.14 -8.18
CA TRP A 71 -6.88 3.06 -7.67
C TRP A 71 -7.91 3.52 -8.72
N GLU A 72 -7.49 3.79 -9.96
CA GLU A 72 -8.40 4.23 -11.03
C GLU A 72 -9.42 3.15 -11.42
N ARG A 73 -9.01 1.87 -11.37
CA ARG A 73 -9.91 0.74 -11.64
C ARG A 73 -10.82 0.51 -10.44
N GLU A 74 -10.24 0.51 -9.25
CA GLU A 74 -10.97 0.30 -7.98
C GLU A 74 -12.05 1.36 -7.78
N LEU A 75 -11.76 2.64 -8.10
CA LEU A 75 -12.75 3.72 -8.06
C LEU A 75 -13.96 3.41 -8.96
N ARG A 76 -13.73 2.99 -10.21
CA ARG A 76 -14.79 2.62 -11.17
C ARG A 76 -15.59 1.39 -10.73
N GLU A 77 -15.02 0.55 -9.88
CA GLU A 77 -15.68 -0.63 -9.31
C GLU A 77 -16.41 -0.31 -7.99
N GLY A 78 -16.34 0.93 -7.51
CA GLY A 78 -16.91 1.35 -6.22
C GLY A 78 -16.09 0.88 -5.01
N ASP A 79 -14.81 0.54 -5.20
CA ASP A 79 -13.89 0.25 -4.11
C ASP A 79 -13.08 1.50 -3.75
N TYR A 80 -13.44 2.12 -2.63
CA TYR A 80 -12.82 3.36 -2.16
C TYR A 80 -11.68 3.12 -1.15
N THR A 81 -11.21 1.88 -0.99
CA THR A 81 -10.15 1.53 -0.02
C THR A 81 -8.74 1.95 -0.44
N ALA A 82 -8.58 2.44 -1.68
CA ALA A 82 -7.31 2.94 -2.17
C ALA A 82 -6.87 4.20 -1.41
N GLY A 83 -5.62 4.24 -0.97
CA GLY A 83 -5.06 5.37 -0.22
C GLY A 83 -5.17 6.69 -0.99
N VAL A 84 -5.03 6.62 -2.32
CA VAL A 84 -5.22 7.77 -3.23
C VAL A 84 -6.65 8.34 -3.11
N VAL A 85 -7.68 7.50 -3.13
CA VAL A 85 -9.08 7.92 -3.02
C VAL A 85 -9.38 8.46 -1.62
N VAL A 86 -8.94 7.75 -0.58
CA VAL A 86 -9.11 8.22 0.82
C VAL A 86 -8.43 9.57 1.05
N LYS A 87 -7.25 9.79 0.48
CA LYS A 87 -6.54 11.08 0.55
C LYS A 87 -7.30 12.17 -0.20
N ALA A 88 -7.86 11.87 -1.38
CA ALA A 88 -8.65 12.81 -2.14
C ALA A 88 -9.91 13.27 -1.39
N ILE A 89 -10.58 12.36 -0.69
CA ILE A 89 -11.69 12.70 0.20
C ILE A 89 -11.21 13.59 1.36
N ALA A 90 -10.11 13.20 2.01
CA ALA A 90 -9.58 13.93 3.17
C ALA A 90 -9.06 15.34 2.83
N ASP A 91 -8.66 15.57 1.58
CA ASP A 91 -8.18 16.85 1.08
C ASP A 91 -9.29 17.68 0.38
N ASP A 92 -10.55 17.25 0.46
CA ASP A 92 -11.71 17.87 -0.20
C ASP A 92 -11.57 17.99 -1.73
N VAL A 93 -10.75 17.12 -2.35
CA VAL A 93 -10.58 17.05 -3.82
C VAL A 93 -11.76 16.35 -4.47
N VAL A 94 -12.36 15.39 -3.78
CA VAL A 94 -13.64 14.74 -4.13
C VAL A 94 -14.44 14.51 -2.85
N SER A 95 -15.75 14.35 -2.95
CA SER A 95 -16.63 14.01 -1.83
C SER A 95 -17.27 12.64 -2.01
N ILE A 96 -17.76 12.06 -0.92
CA ILE A 96 -18.48 10.78 -0.94
C ILE A 96 -19.77 10.90 -1.78
N ASP A 97 -20.50 12.02 -1.64
CA ASP A 97 -21.69 12.31 -2.44
C ASP A 97 -21.37 12.31 -3.95
N GLU A 98 -20.21 12.84 -4.35
CA GLU A 98 -19.77 12.81 -5.75
C GLU A 98 -19.38 11.39 -6.20
N LEU A 99 -18.73 10.60 -5.35
CA LEU A 99 -18.31 9.22 -5.64
C LEU A 99 -19.51 8.26 -5.81
N GLU A 100 -20.63 8.53 -5.15
CA GLU A 100 -21.86 7.72 -5.22
C GLU A 100 -22.88 8.28 -6.23
N SER A 101 -22.66 9.50 -6.76
CA SER A 101 -23.59 10.16 -7.65
C SER A 101 -23.50 9.62 -9.08
N PRO A 102 -24.61 9.19 -9.70
CA PRO A 102 -24.62 8.79 -11.10
C PRO A 102 -24.47 9.97 -12.06
N ASP A 103 -24.58 11.21 -11.56
CA ASP A 103 -24.47 12.44 -12.36
C ASP A 103 -23.02 12.92 -12.52
N VAL A 104 -22.08 12.38 -11.74
CA VAL A 104 -20.66 12.68 -11.82
C VAL A 104 -19.94 11.47 -12.41
N SER A 105 -19.16 11.66 -13.46
CA SER A 105 -18.46 10.53 -14.09
C SER A 105 -17.18 10.17 -13.34
N ASP A 106 -16.88 8.87 -13.24
CA ASP A 106 -15.63 8.38 -12.63
C ASP A 106 -14.38 9.00 -13.29
N ASP A 107 -14.42 9.20 -14.62
CA ASP A 107 -13.30 9.78 -15.36
C ASP A 107 -13.05 11.25 -14.97
N GLU A 108 -14.09 12.03 -14.65
CA GLU A 108 -13.96 13.40 -14.13
C GLU A 108 -13.34 13.41 -12.72
N LEU A 109 -13.73 12.47 -11.86
CA LEU A 109 -13.15 12.32 -10.52
C LEU A 109 -11.67 11.92 -10.59
N ILE A 110 -11.34 10.98 -11.49
CA ILE A 110 -9.97 10.55 -11.75
C ILE A 110 -9.11 11.72 -12.24
N GLU A 111 -9.62 12.55 -13.15
CA GLU A 111 -8.91 13.73 -13.66
C GLU A 111 -8.61 14.72 -12.52
N ARG A 112 -9.59 15.04 -11.66
CA ARG A 112 -9.38 15.91 -10.49
C ARG A 112 -8.30 15.38 -9.54
N ILE A 113 -8.28 14.07 -9.29
CA ILE A 113 -7.28 13.43 -8.42
C ILE A 113 -5.88 13.49 -9.04
N HIS A 114 -5.78 13.34 -10.37
CA HIS A 114 -4.52 13.53 -11.10
C HIS A 114 -4.03 14.98 -11.04
N GLU A 115 -4.90 15.95 -11.28
CA GLU A 115 -4.58 17.39 -11.21
C GLU A 115 -4.13 17.82 -9.81
N ALA A 116 -4.68 17.20 -8.77
CA ALA A 116 -4.28 17.42 -7.38
C ALA A 116 -2.93 16.78 -7.00
N ALA A 117 -2.29 16.05 -7.93
CA ALA A 117 -1.01 15.36 -7.74
C ALA A 117 -1.00 14.38 -6.54
N ILE A 118 -2.15 13.82 -6.18
CA ILE A 118 -2.26 12.89 -5.05
C ILE A 118 -1.50 11.60 -5.34
N GLU A 119 -1.67 10.99 -6.53
CA GLU A 119 -0.91 9.79 -6.92
C GLU A 119 0.59 10.04 -6.81
N GLN A 120 1.07 11.21 -7.28
CA GLN A 120 2.49 11.57 -7.20
C GLN A 120 2.99 11.63 -5.76
N SER A 121 2.21 12.21 -4.83
CA SER A 121 2.59 12.25 -3.41
C SER A 121 2.79 10.87 -2.78
N PHE A 122 2.03 9.86 -3.23
CA PHE A 122 2.23 8.47 -2.81
C PHE A 122 3.49 7.86 -3.44
N GLN A 123 3.78 8.15 -4.71
CA GLN A 123 5.01 7.71 -5.35
C GLN A 123 6.26 8.31 -4.68
N ASP A 124 6.20 9.58 -4.30
CA ASP A 124 7.28 10.26 -3.58
C ASP A 124 7.47 9.65 -2.19
N ASN A 125 6.37 9.41 -1.46
CA ASN A 125 6.40 8.76 -0.15
C ASN A 125 7.00 7.34 -0.23
N TRP A 126 6.65 6.58 -1.26
CA TRP A 126 7.24 5.26 -1.49
C TRP A 126 8.77 5.35 -1.61
N GLU A 127 9.28 6.33 -2.36
CA GLU A 127 10.72 6.51 -2.56
C GLU A 127 11.40 6.93 -1.25
N GLU A 128 10.83 7.89 -0.51
CA GLU A 128 11.34 8.32 0.79
C GLU A 128 11.45 7.16 1.78
N GLU A 129 10.41 6.34 1.89
CA GLU A 129 10.42 5.20 2.79
C GLU A 129 11.35 4.08 2.35
N TYR A 130 11.42 3.83 1.04
CA TYR A 130 12.35 2.84 0.49
C TYR A 130 13.80 3.25 0.79
N GLN A 131 14.15 4.52 0.57
CA GLN A 131 15.49 5.03 0.90
C GLN A 131 15.75 4.95 2.41
N SER A 132 14.78 5.34 3.25
CA SER A 132 14.92 5.21 4.70
C SER A 132 15.17 3.77 5.15
N LEU A 133 14.48 2.80 4.54
CA LEU A 133 14.65 1.38 4.83
C LEU A 133 16.00 0.85 4.33
N ARG A 134 16.46 1.31 3.17
CA ARG A 134 17.77 0.98 2.57
C ARG A 134 18.96 1.51 3.36
N GLU A 135 18.80 2.65 4.03
CA GLU A 135 19.84 3.25 4.86
C GLU A 135 19.99 2.58 6.24
N LYS A 136 19.04 1.70 6.63
CA LYS A 136 19.14 0.96 7.90
C LYS A 136 20.29 -0.04 7.85
N THR A 137 21.00 -0.13 8.97
CA THR A 137 21.97 -1.21 9.19
C THR A 137 21.26 -2.35 9.92
N PHE A 138 21.32 -3.55 9.36
CA PHE A 138 20.74 -4.74 9.98
C PHE A 138 21.81 -5.54 10.74
N THR A 139 21.38 -6.20 11.81
CA THR A 139 22.24 -7.01 12.67
C THR A 139 21.92 -8.50 12.61
N THR A 140 20.96 -8.89 11.77
CA THR A 140 20.60 -10.28 11.50
C THR A 140 21.76 -11.07 10.89
N ASN A 141 21.80 -12.37 11.19
CA ASN A 141 22.83 -13.28 10.69
C ASN A 141 22.24 -14.46 9.91
N SER A 142 20.95 -14.74 10.10
CA SER A 142 20.25 -15.90 9.54
C SER A 142 19.27 -15.54 8.43
N VAL A 143 19.12 -14.25 8.14
CA VAL A 143 18.31 -13.70 7.05
C VAL A 143 19.01 -12.48 6.46
N ASP A 144 18.96 -12.36 5.15
CA ASP A 144 19.51 -11.23 4.40
C ASP A 144 18.41 -10.16 4.23
N LEU A 145 18.38 -9.21 5.18
CA LEU A 145 17.39 -8.13 5.16
C LEU A 145 17.74 -7.06 4.13
N GLU A 146 19.00 -6.90 3.73
CA GLU A 146 19.37 -5.97 2.65
C GLU A 146 18.77 -6.45 1.32
N ALA A 147 18.95 -7.73 1.00
CA ALA A 147 18.36 -8.35 -0.19
C ALA A 147 16.82 -8.34 -0.15
N TYR A 148 16.22 -8.56 1.04
CA TYR A 148 14.77 -8.48 1.21
C TYR A 148 14.25 -7.07 0.87
N VAL A 149 14.92 -6.03 1.38
CA VAL A 149 14.55 -4.64 1.09
C VAL A 149 14.73 -4.33 -0.39
N ASP A 150 15.85 -4.74 -0.99
CA ASP A 150 16.10 -4.55 -2.43
C ASP A 150 15.01 -5.18 -3.30
N GLY A 151 14.51 -6.35 -2.91
CA GLY A 151 13.40 -7.03 -3.57
C GLY A 151 12.11 -6.20 -3.65
N MET A 152 11.93 -5.17 -2.81
CA MET A 152 10.77 -4.27 -2.90
C MET A 152 10.73 -3.46 -4.20
N THR A 153 11.88 -3.23 -4.83
CA THR A 153 11.92 -2.59 -6.16
C THR A 153 11.31 -3.49 -7.23
N GLU A 154 11.58 -4.80 -7.18
CA GLU A 154 10.96 -5.76 -8.10
C GLU A 154 9.45 -5.85 -7.89
N VAL A 155 9.00 -5.83 -6.63
CA VAL A 155 7.56 -5.80 -6.29
C VAL A 155 6.90 -4.55 -6.89
N ARG A 156 7.52 -3.37 -6.76
CA ARG A 156 7.04 -2.13 -7.38
C ARG A 156 6.97 -2.25 -8.90
N ASP A 157 8.00 -2.79 -9.52
CA ASP A 157 8.09 -2.91 -10.98
C ASP A 157 7.04 -3.91 -11.52
N LEU A 158 6.78 -5.00 -10.78
CA LEU A 158 5.68 -5.91 -11.06
C LEU A 158 4.31 -5.21 -10.98
N HIS A 159 4.10 -4.39 -9.94
CA HIS A 159 2.88 -3.59 -9.82
C HIS A 159 2.71 -2.66 -11.02
N ARG A 160 3.76 -1.91 -11.38
CA ARG A 160 3.75 -1.01 -12.55
C ARG A 160 3.45 -1.75 -13.85
N ALA A 161 4.08 -2.91 -14.07
CA ALA A 161 3.82 -3.76 -15.23
C ALA A 161 2.37 -4.29 -15.29
N SER A 162 1.69 -4.36 -14.15
CA SER A 162 0.30 -4.82 -14.06
C SER A 162 -0.76 -3.73 -14.18
N ARG A 163 -0.38 -2.45 -14.32
CA ARG A 163 -1.34 -1.32 -14.45
C ARG A 163 -2.27 -1.57 -15.65
N GLY A 164 -3.57 -1.61 -15.40
CA GLY A 164 -4.60 -1.88 -16.42
C GLY A 164 -4.75 -3.35 -16.85
N HIS A 165 -4.05 -4.30 -16.21
CA HIS A 165 -4.07 -5.73 -16.58
C HIS A 165 -4.57 -6.67 -15.46
N LYS A 166 -5.10 -6.11 -14.37
CA LYS A 166 -5.67 -6.84 -13.24
C LYS A 166 -7.12 -6.48 -13.06
#